data_AF-A0A256YJ64-F1
#
_entry.id   AF-A0A256YJ64-F1
#
_cell.length_a   1.000
_cell.length_b   1.000
_cell.length_c   1.000
_cell.angle_alpha   90.00
_cell.angle_beta   90.00
_cell.angle_gamma   90.00
#
_symmetry.space_group_name_H-M   'P 1'
#
loop_
_entity.id
_entity.type
_entity.pdbx_description
1 polymer ?
#
loop_
_entity_poly.entity_id
_entity_poly.type
_entity_poly.pdbx_seq_one_letter_code
_entity_poly.pdbx_strand_id
1 'polypeptide(L)' 'MGIFENLQWFIDKYGVLGVFIVSLIANSVPYSTTPYLLFIVIYAGIVKDPMLHILISISGG' A
#
# COMPACT_ATOMS: atom_id res chain seq x y z
N MET A 1 -7.07 -10.86 -15.41
CA MET A 1 -6.38 -9.88 -14.54
C MET A 1 -6.02 -10.57 -13.24
N GLY A 2 -4.73 -10.80 -13.02
CA GLY A 2 -4.21 -11.40 -11.80
C GLY A 2 -4.15 -10.39 -10.65
N ILE A 3 -4.04 -10.89 -9.41
CA ILE A 3 -4.01 -10.03 -8.22
C ILE A 3 -2.81 -9.07 -8.24
N PHE A 4 -1.67 -9.50 -8.78
CA PHE A 4 -0.48 -8.68 -8.96
C PHE A 4 -0.67 -7.56 -9.98
N GLU A 5 -1.34 -7.83 -11.11
CA GLU A 5 -1.62 -6.80 -12.14
C GLU A 5 -2.55 -5.71 -11.60
N ASN A 6 -3.57 -6.10 -10.84
CA ASN A 6 -4.48 -5.15 -10.20
C ASN A 6 -3.76 -4.31 -9.15
N LEU A 7 -2.86 -4.93 -8.37
CA LEU A 7 -2.06 -4.22 -7.39
C LEU A 7 -1.18 -3.20 -8.09
N GLN A 8 -0.44 -3.62 -9.12
CA GLN A 8 0.47 -2.76 -9.86
C GLN A 8 -0.25 -1.60 -10.55
N TRP A 9 -1.42 -1.85 -11.14
CA TRP A 9 -2.28 -0.78 -11.64
C TRP A 9 -2.69 0.21 -10.54
N PHE A 10 -3.01 -0.28 -9.34
CA PHE A 10 -3.33 0.58 -8.21
C PHE A 10 -2.13 1.43 -7.75
N ILE A 11 -0.93 0.83 -7.70
CA ILE A 11 0.34 1.54 -7.41
C ILE A 11 0.54 2.65 -8.44
N ASP A 12 0.43 2.35 -9.73
CA ASP A 12 0.69 3.30 -10.81
C ASP A 12 -0.35 4.43 -10.84
N LYS A 13 -1.61 4.13 -10.47
CA LYS A 13 -2.72 5.09 -10.48
C LYS A 13 -2.71 6.03 -9.28
N TYR A 14 -2.44 5.49 -8.08
CA TYR A 14 -2.66 6.21 -6.82
C TYR A 14 -1.38 6.45 -6.00
N GLY A 15 -0.31 5.67 -6.23
CA GLY A 15 0.97 5.81 -5.55
C GLY A 15 0.85 5.91 -4.02
N VAL A 16 1.58 6.86 -3.44
CA VAL A 16 1.61 7.13 -1.99
C VAL A 16 0.22 7.49 -1.44
N LEU A 17 -0.60 8.21 -2.21
CA LEU A 17 -1.97 8.56 -1.82
C LEU A 17 -2.86 7.32 -1.68
N GLY A 18 -2.66 6.33 -2.55
CA GLY A 18 -3.35 5.04 -2.45
C GLY A 18 -3.01 4.32 -1.16
N VAL A 19 -1.73 4.32 -0.77
CA VAL A 19 -1.29 3.71 0.49
C VAL A 19 -1.88 4.41 1.71
N PHE A 20 -1.95 5.73 1.70
CA PHE A 20 -2.60 6.51 2.75
C PHE A 20 -4.08 6.13 2.92
N ILE A 21 -4.83 6.06 1.82
CA ILE A 21 -6.26 5.71 1.87
C ILE A 21 -6.46 4.28 2.37
N VAL A 22 -5.66 3.32 1.89
CA VAL A 22 -5.74 1.93 2.34
C VAL A 22 -5.37 1.82 3.82
N SER A 23 -4.36 2.55 4.29
CA SER A 23 -4.01 2.61 5.72
C SER A 23 -5.15 3.18 6.55
N LEU A 24 -5.75 4.29 6.12
CA LEU A 24 -6.83 4.95 6.84
C LEU A 24 -8.04 4.02 6.99
N ILE A 25 -8.41 3.33 5.92
CA ILE A 25 -9.49 2.33 5.94
C ILE A 25 -9.11 1.14 6.83
N ALA A 26 -7.88 0.64 6.70
CA ALA A 26 -7.41 -0.53 7.43
C ALA A 26 -7.29 -0.30 8.94
N ASN A 27 -7.03 0.92 9.38
CA ASN A 27 -7.04 1.33 10.78
C ASN A 27 -8.46 1.64 11.29
N SER A 28 -9.39 1.96 10.39
CA SER A 28 -10.79 2.26 10.75
C SER A 28 -11.66 1.01 10.88
N VAL A 29 -11.27 -0.11 10.27
CA VAL A 29 -12.04 -1.36 10.28
C VAL A 29 -11.40 -2.36 11.26
N PRO A 30 -12.19 -2.99 12.16
CA PRO A 30 -11.67 -4.02 13.05
C PRO A 30 -11.07 -5.20 12.27
N TYR A 31 -9.90 -5.67 12.69
CA TYR A 31 -9.18 -6.82 12.12
C TYR A 31 -8.66 -6.66 10.68
N SER A 32 -8.79 -5.50 10.02
CA SER A 32 -8.24 -5.28 8.68
C SER A 32 -6.74 -4.96 8.63
N THR A 33 -6.08 -4.89 9.78
CA THR A 33 -4.64 -4.64 9.87
C THR A 33 -3.83 -5.76 9.22
N THR A 34 -4.28 -7.01 9.32
CA THR A 34 -3.62 -8.17 8.70
C THR A 34 -3.59 -8.11 7.16
N PRO A 35 -4.73 -7.91 6.45
CA PRO A 35 -4.69 -7.74 5.00
C PRO A 35 -3.94 -6.47 4.57
N TYR A 36 -3.94 -5.42 5.38
CA TYR A 36 -3.14 -4.21 5.12
C TYR A 36 -1.63 -4.48 5.18
N LEU A 37 -1.15 -5.21 6.17
CA LEU A 37 0.26 -5.60 6.26
C LEU A 37 0.68 -6.39 5.02
N LEU A 38 -0.15 -7.33 4.57
CA LEU A 38 0.12 -8.10 3.36
C LEU A 38 0.19 -7.20 2.11
N PHE A 39 -0.74 -6.25 2.00
CA PHE A 39 -0.73 -5.23 0.94
C PHE A 39 0.58 -4.43 0.93
N ILE A 40 0.99 -3.91 2.09
CA ILE A 40 2.17 -3.04 2.20
C ILE A 40 3.47 -3.79 1.91
N VAL A 41 3.58 -5.06 2.33
CA VAL A 41 4.76 -5.89 2.07
C VAL A 41 4.91 -6.13 0.56
N ILE A 42 3.81 -6.47 -0.13
CA ILE A 42 3.85 -6.68 -1.58
C ILE A 42 4.14 -5.36 -2.29
N TYR A 43 3.51 -4.27 -1.86
CA TYR A 43 3.74 -2.92 -2.40
C TYR A 43 5.21 -2.51 -2.27
N ALA A 44 5.81 -2.69 -1.10
CA ALA A 44 7.21 -2.37 -0.83
C ALA A 44 8.17 -3.26 -1.65
N GLY A 45 7.80 -4.51 -1.95
CA GLY A 45 8.56 -5.36 -2.85
C GLY A 45 8.54 -4.92 -4.32
N ILE A 46 7.49 -4.22 -4.75
CA ILE A 46 7.34 -3.71 -6.12
C ILE A 46 8.08 -2.38 -6.30
N VAL A 47 7.98 -1.48 -5.33
CA VAL A 47 8.66 -0.18 -5.38
C VAL A 47 10.15 -0.36 -5.10
N LYS A 48 11.01 0.09 -6.00
CA LYS A 48 12.47 -0.01 -5.84
C LYS A 48 13.15 1.28 -5.36
N ASP A 49 12.41 2.38 -5.33
CA ASP A 49 12.93 3.70 -4.93
C ASP A 49 12.90 3.86 -3.40
N PRO A 50 14.07 4.03 -2.74
CA PRO A 50 14.14 4.21 -1.29
C PRO A 50 13.40 5.45 -0.79
N MET A 51 13.31 6.52 -1.57
CA MET A 51 12.59 7.73 -1.17
C MET A 51 11.08 7.51 -1.14
N LEU A 52 10.57 6.73 -2.10
CA LEU A 52 9.15 6.34 -2.07
C LEU A 52 8.85 5.46 -0.86
N HIS A 53 9.76 4.57 -0.44
CA HIS A 53 9.58 3.76 0.78
C HIS A 53 9.43 4.61 2.05
N ILE A 54 10.19 5.70 2.16
CA ILE A 54 10.09 6.64 3.28
C ILE A 54 8.73 7.33 3.27
N LEU A 55 8.31 7.85 2.11
CA LEU A 55 7.01 8.50 1.96
C LEU A 55 5.85 7.56 2.29
N ILE A 56 5.96 6.30 1.85
CA ILE A 56 5.00 5.24 2.15
C ILE A 56 4.90 4.98 3.65
N SER A 57 6.02 4.83 4.34
CA SER A 57 6.03 4.60 5.80
C SER A 57 5.36 5.75 6.54
N ILE A 58 5.68 7.00 6.18
CA ILE A 58 5.08 8.19 6.80
C ILE A 58 3.58 8.25 6.51
N SER A 59 3.16 7.90 5.29
CA SER A 59 1.75 7.90 4.90
C SER A 59 0.94 6.73 5.48
N GLY A 60 1.62 5.64 5.84
CA GLY A 60 1.02 4.46 6.46
C GLY A 60 0.70 4.66 7.94
N GLY A 61 1.46 5.52 8.63
CA GLY A 61 1.35 5.73 10.08
C GLY A 61 2.31 4.86 10.87
#